data_AF-A0A8K0WW79-F1
#
_entry.id   AF-A0A8K0WW79-F1
#
_cell.length_a   1.000
_cell.length_b   1.000
_cell.length_c   1.000
_cell.angle_alpha   90.00
_cell.angle_beta   90.00
_cell.angle_gamma   90.00
#
_symmetry.space_group_name_H-M   'P 1'
#
loop_
_entity.id
_entity.type
_entity.pdbx_description
1 polymer ?
#
loop_
_entity_poly.entity_id
_entity_poly.type
_entity_poly.pdbx_seq_one_letter_code
_entity_poly.pdbx_strand_id
1 'polypeptide(L)'
;MPDMSAAFTSAYACKGQKPLDDTLVATTSGSDSRHSNTNNSNNPARRRRHSFFIPRRKSIVDHIMEGEEGLLLRVDLFLAELERRLEFIETYIDMGIDSASIPRALSTLQAVRSQCSHASEEVIGAGRRRLHIMVETLEARYQETLEAAESLHEKARVGVDLLEELLTEFEERAYKLREQGFANAANAAGVFMDEGRRVANESIERAREVVDEGLERARRAALSLEEHIQQAIQQAKTGRLLQYDDLPIPWRNNPHIKYGYRFTESKIECVLSAFNISNETFNIWSHALGLVLVIALALHFYPSSANFSLSTRSDIFVAAVFFAMACLTLVCSTIWHTMNAVADAEAVSLFACVDYTGISLLIAASIMTTEYTAFYCDPLSRWIYMSLTAFLGVGGVILPWHPRFNGPDMNWARVGFFVGLALTGFMPILQLYFTHGPEFVYNFYSPITQSILVYFGGAIVYASQVPERWCPGVFDYIGGSHNLWHAAVLGGIFFHYTAMQQFFSIAFHYAQDGCPAY
;
A
#
# COMPACT_ATOMS: atom_id res chain seq x y z
N MET A 1 18.03 28.80 51.89
CA MET A 1 17.03 29.19 52.90
C MET A 1 16.30 30.43 52.38
N PRO A 2 14.96 30.48 52.43
CA PRO A 2 14.05 29.56 51.71
C PRO A 2 12.84 30.27 51.04
N ASP A 3 12.16 29.48 50.19
CA ASP A 3 10.71 29.37 49.85
C ASP A 3 9.70 30.53 49.96
N MET A 4 8.91 30.67 48.89
CA MET A 4 7.43 30.65 48.83
C MET A 4 7.02 30.47 47.34
N SER A 5 6.49 29.35 46.83
CA SER A 5 5.18 28.67 46.97
C SER A 5 3.91 29.49 46.65
N ALA A 6 3.10 28.90 45.74
CA ALA A 6 1.69 29.15 45.38
C ALA A 6 1.38 30.44 44.59
N ALA A 7 0.47 30.53 43.61
CA ALA A 7 -0.57 29.68 43.01
C ALA A 7 -0.74 30.15 41.55
N PHE A 8 -1.14 29.34 40.57
CA PHE A 8 -2.55 29.13 40.23
C PHE A 8 -2.70 27.85 39.41
N THR A 9 -3.45 26.90 39.99
CA THR A 9 -4.02 25.71 39.34
C THR A 9 -5.52 25.78 39.55
N SER A 10 -6.31 25.58 38.49
CA SER A 10 -7.64 24.93 38.47
C SER A 10 -8.32 25.35 37.16
N ALA A 11 -8.44 24.53 36.11
CA ALA A 11 -9.13 23.23 35.96
C ALA A 11 -10.35 23.44 35.05
N TYR A 12 -10.37 22.74 33.91
CA TYR A 12 -11.61 22.25 33.31
C TYR A 12 -11.36 20.82 32.84
N ALA A 13 -11.76 19.88 33.69
CA ALA A 13 -11.93 18.49 33.35
C ALA A 13 -13.33 18.30 32.75
N CYS A 14 -13.41 17.85 31.50
CA CYS A 14 -14.68 17.47 30.88
C CYS A 14 -15.09 16.07 31.38
N LYS A 15 -16.13 16.03 32.20
CA LYS A 15 -16.82 14.81 32.66
C LYS A 15 -17.63 14.19 31.52
N GLY A 16 -17.56 12.87 31.41
CA GLY A 16 -18.47 12.04 30.60
C GLY A 16 -19.88 11.99 31.15
N GLN A 17 -20.85 11.73 30.26
CA GLN A 17 -22.26 11.62 30.64
C GLN A 17 -23.04 10.67 29.72
N LYS A 18 -23.51 9.57 30.34
CA LYS A 18 -24.77 8.80 30.14
C LYS A 18 -24.85 7.84 31.33
N PRO A 19 -26.02 7.32 31.77
CA PRO A 19 -27.27 7.11 31.01
C PRO A 19 -28.55 7.60 31.73
N LEU A 20 -29.71 7.50 31.08
CA LEU A 20 -31.02 7.49 31.74
C LEU A 20 -31.99 6.63 30.92
N ASP A 21 -32.34 5.48 31.50
CA ASP A 21 -33.57 4.73 31.24
C ASP A 21 -34.74 5.47 31.89
N ASP A 22 -35.91 5.46 31.25
CA ASP A 22 -37.18 5.51 31.95
C ASP A 22 -38.23 4.70 31.18
N THR A 23 -38.76 3.70 31.87
CA THR A 23 -39.86 2.83 31.47
C THR A 23 -41.14 3.37 32.12
N LEU A 24 -42.23 3.57 31.36
CA LEU A 24 -43.57 3.65 31.94
C LEU A 24 -44.62 3.09 30.95
N VAL A 25 -45.59 2.41 31.55
CA VAL A 25 -46.48 1.39 30.99
C VAL A 25 -47.85 1.95 30.58
N ALA A 26 -48.36 1.40 29.47
CA ALA A 26 -49.74 1.18 29.00
C ALA A 26 -50.91 2.11 29.37
N THR A 27 -51.71 2.43 28.35
CA THR A 27 -53.18 2.31 28.39
C THR A 27 -53.77 2.11 26.98
N THR A 28 -54.85 1.33 26.94
CA THR A 28 -55.57 0.72 25.82
C THR A 28 -56.76 1.55 25.31
N SER A 29 -57.03 1.50 24.00
CA SER A 29 -58.36 1.56 23.32
C SER A 29 -58.09 1.62 21.80
N GLY A 30 -58.67 0.86 20.87
CA GLY A 30 -59.92 0.11 20.78
C GLY A 30 -60.65 0.52 19.48
N SER A 31 -61.10 -0.46 18.68
CA SER A 31 -61.95 -0.37 17.45
C SER A 31 -61.24 0.07 16.14
N ASP A 32 -61.50 -0.45 14.93
CA ASP A 32 -62.54 -1.39 14.49
C ASP A 32 -62.14 -2.06 13.15
N SER A 33 -62.58 -3.30 13.00
CA SER A 33 -62.49 -4.16 11.81
C SER A 33 -63.49 -3.76 10.71
N ARG A 34 -63.16 -4.02 9.44
CA ARG A 34 -64.14 -4.48 8.41
C ARG A 34 -63.48 -5.13 7.19
N HIS A 35 -63.84 -6.40 6.99
CA HIS A 35 -63.70 -7.19 5.77
C HIS A 35 -64.58 -6.66 4.63
N SER A 36 -64.11 -6.80 3.39
CA SER A 36 -64.98 -7.18 2.26
C SER A 36 -64.16 -7.80 1.11
N ASN A 37 -64.38 -9.10 0.89
CA ASN A 37 -64.05 -9.84 -0.33
C ASN A 37 -65.06 -9.47 -1.44
N THR A 38 -64.59 -9.29 -2.68
CA THR A 38 -65.36 -9.64 -3.90
C THR A 38 -64.43 -9.89 -5.10
N ASN A 39 -64.77 -10.93 -5.86
CA ASN A 39 -64.05 -11.59 -6.94
C ASN A 39 -64.06 -10.88 -8.33
N ASN A 40 -63.09 -11.33 -9.16
CA ASN A 40 -63.12 -11.57 -10.62
C ASN A 40 -63.11 -10.39 -11.63
N SER A 41 -62.03 -10.26 -12.42
CA SER A 41 -61.86 -10.90 -13.76
C SER A 41 -60.87 -10.16 -14.70
N ASN A 42 -60.00 -10.95 -15.34
CA ASN A 42 -59.35 -10.80 -16.67
C ASN A 42 -58.71 -9.46 -17.14
N ASN A 43 -57.37 -9.44 -17.27
CA ASN A 43 -56.65 -9.14 -18.54
C ASN A 43 -55.12 -9.37 -18.42
N PRO A 44 -54.35 -9.53 -19.53
CA PRO A 44 -53.28 -10.51 -19.64
C PRO A 44 -51.86 -9.91 -19.61
N ALA A 45 -50.88 -10.80 -19.41
CA ALA A 45 -49.49 -10.69 -19.86
C ALA A 45 -48.70 -9.43 -19.47
N ARG A 46 -48.22 -9.36 -18.22
CA ARG A 46 -47.01 -8.58 -17.88
C ARG A 46 -45.77 -9.46 -18.01
N ARG A 47 -45.08 -9.31 -19.15
CA ARG A 47 -43.68 -9.70 -19.37
C ARG A 47 -42.86 -9.41 -18.11
N ARG A 48 -42.22 -10.45 -17.54
CA ARG A 48 -41.15 -10.30 -16.55
C ARG A 48 -40.07 -9.41 -17.19
N ARG A 49 -39.92 -8.19 -16.67
CA ARG A 49 -38.77 -7.34 -16.98
C ARG A 49 -37.53 -8.07 -16.49
N HIS A 50 -36.62 -8.33 -17.42
CA HIS A 50 -35.27 -8.79 -17.13
C HIS A 50 -34.65 -7.86 -16.07
N SER A 51 -34.19 -8.45 -14.98
CA SER A 51 -33.32 -7.79 -14.02
C SER A 51 -32.12 -7.26 -14.78
N PHE A 52 -31.88 -5.96 -14.69
CA PHE A 52 -30.66 -5.35 -15.19
C PHE A 52 -29.49 -6.06 -14.49
N PHE A 53 -28.64 -6.68 -15.31
CA PHE A 53 -27.38 -7.25 -14.89
C PHE A 53 -26.46 -6.08 -14.53
N ILE A 54 -26.43 -5.70 -13.26
CA ILE A 54 -25.38 -4.84 -12.73
C ILE A 54 -24.12 -5.72 -12.74
N PRO A 55 -23.02 -5.32 -13.40
CA PRO A 55 -21.77 -6.07 -13.30
C PRO A 55 -21.38 -6.08 -11.82
N ARG A 56 -21.54 -7.24 -11.17
CA ARG A 56 -20.97 -7.48 -9.85
C ARG A 56 -19.48 -7.22 -10.02
N ARG A 57 -18.94 -6.28 -9.23
CA ARG A 57 -17.50 -6.14 -9.01
C ARG A 57 -16.93 -7.55 -8.84
N LYS A 58 -15.85 -7.90 -9.55
CA LYS A 58 -15.11 -9.15 -9.27
C LYS A 58 -14.89 -9.16 -7.75
N SER A 59 -15.37 -10.18 -7.05
CA SER A 59 -15.31 -10.18 -5.59
C SER A 59 -13.84 -10.06 -5.19
N ILE A 60 -13.54 -9.24 -4.18
CA ILE A 60 -12.19 -9.14 -3.60
C ILE A 60 -11.69 -10.54 -3.20
N VAL A 61 -12.62 -11.43 -2.84
CA VAL A 61 -12.37 -12.85 -2.57
C VAL A 61 -11.79 -13.57 -3.78
N ASP A 62 -12.33 -13.36 -4.99
CA ASP A 62 -11.82 -14.01 -6.21
C ASP A 62 -10.41 -13.49 -6.53
N HIS A 63 -10.15 -12.20 -6.34
CA HIS A 63 -8.82 -11.61 -6.60
C HIS A 63 -7.74 -12.09 -5.62
N ILE A 64 -8.08 -12.26 -4.33
CA ILE A 64 -7.15 -12.76 -3.32
C ILE A 64 -6.89 -14.27 -3.50
N MET A 65 -7.92 -15.05 -3.84
CA MET A 65 -7.79 -16.50 -4.05
C MET A 65 -7.06 -16.86 -5.36
N GLU A 66 -7.07 -15.98 -6.35
CA GLU A 66 -6.32 -16.11 -7.61
C GLU A 66 -4.92 -15.46 -7.57
N GLY A 67 -4.51 -14.89 -6.42
CA GLY A 67 -3.24 -14.19 -6.26
C GLY A 67 -2.00 -15.08 -6.36
N GLU A 68 -0.88 -14.49 -6.79
CA GLU A 68 0.40 -15.17 -6.99
C GLU A 68 0.88 -15.97 -5.77
N GLU A 69 0.68 -15.44 -4.56
CA GLU A 69 1.10 -16.09 -3.32
C GLU A 69 0.35 -17.40 -3.03
N GLY A 70 -0.96 -17.46 -3.34
CA GLY A 70 -1.76 -18.67 -3.17
C GLY A 70 -1.36 -19.77 -4.14
N LEU A 71 -0.98 -19.41 -5.37
CA LEU A 71 -0.48 -20.34 -6.38
C LEU A 71 0.90 -20.88 -6.01
N LEU A 72 1.82 -20.01 -5.57
CA LEU A 72 3.17 -20.43 -5.14
C LEU A 72 3.09 -21.42 -3.97
N LEU A 73 2.22 -21.16 -3.01
CA LEU A 73 1.99 -22.06 -1.88
C LEU A 73 1.42 -23.41 -2.33
N ARG A 74 0.47 -23.40 -3.29
CA ARG A 74 -0.12 -24.63 -3.85
C ARG A 74 0.93 -25.50 -4.54
N VAL A 75 1.85 -24.89 -5.29
CA VAL A 75 2.96 -25.59 -5.94
C VAL A 75 3.93 -26.17 -4.91
N ASP A 76 4.27 -25.41 -3.87
CA ASP A 76 5.18 -25.88 -2.82
C ASP A 76 4.60 -27.05 -2.02
N LEU A 77 3.30 -27.01 -1.69
CA LEU A 77 2.58 -28.12 -1.05
C LEU A 77 2.54 -29.35 -1.96
N PHE A 78 2.27 -29.17 -3.25
CA PHE A 78 2.26 -30.26 -4.22
C PHE A 78 3.64 -30.92 -4.35
N LEU A 79 4.71 -30.13 -4.46
CA LEU A 79 6.07 -30.66 -4.61
C LEU A 79 6.55 -31.42 -3.35
N ALA A 80 6.15 -30.95 -2.16
CA ALA A 80 6.43 -31.66 -0.91
C ALA A 80 5.72 -33.03 -0.86
N GLU A 81 4.50 -33.12 -1.39
CA GLU A 81 3.74 -34.37 -1.44
C GLU A 81 4.22 -35.30 -2.56
N LEU A 82 4.65 -34.75 -3.70
CA LEU A 82 5.18 -35.47 -4.85
C LEU A 82 6.36 -36.37 -4.46
N GLU A 83 7.31 -35.86 -3.68
CA GLU A 83 8.52 -36.59 -3.30
C GLU A 83 8.20 -37.90 -2.56
N ARG A 84 7.36 -37.82 -1.55
CA ARG A 84 6.96 -38.94 -0.69
C ARG A 84 6.02 -39.93 -1.39
N ARG A 85 5.07 -39.44 -2.18
CA ARG A 85 4.14 -40.29 -2.97
C ARG A 85 4.89 -41.05 -4.06
N LEU A 86 5.85 -40.39 -4.71
CA LEU A 86 6.69 -41.02 -5.73
C LEU A 86 7.64 -42.06 -5.13
N GLU A 87 8.26 -41.77 -3.97
CA GLU A 87 9.10 -42.75 -3.25
C GLU A 87 8.32 -44.02 -2.86
N PHE A 88 7.06 -43.84 -2.42
CA PHE A 88 6.16 -44.96 -2.19
C PHE A 88 5.92 -45.78 -3.46
N ILE A 89 5.61 -45.13 -4.57
CA ILE A 89 5.37 -45.81 -5.85
C ILE A 89 6.64 -46.55 -6.32
N GLU A 90 7.82 -45.92 -6.22
CA GLU A 90 9.12 -46.50 -6.60
C GLU A 90 9.45 -47.77 -5.80
N THR A 91 9.14 -47.79 -4.50
CA THR A 91 9.37 -48.96 -3.63
C THR A 91 8.65 -50.22 -4.11
N TYR A 92 7.47 -50.09 -4.75
CA TYR A 92 6.71 -51.24 -5.24
C TYR A 92 7.01 -51.59 -6.71
N ILE A 93 7.46 -50.63 -7.50
CA ILE A 93 7.91 -50.87 -8.88
C ILE A 93 9.12 -51.82 -8.89
N ASP A 94 10.07 -51.60 -7.98
CA ASP A 94 11.26 -52.47 -7.81
C ASP A 94 10.93 -53.91 -7.39
N MET A 95 9.73 -54.15 -6.84
CA MET A 95 9.31 -55.45 -6.32
C MET A 95 8.56 -56.35 -7.33
N GLY A 96 8.33 -55.92 -8.57
CA GLY A 96 7.64 -56.82 -9.52
C GLY A 96 7.19 -56.25 -10.85
N ILE A 97 7.64 -55.07 -11.26
CA ILE A 97 7.36 -54.55 -12.60
C ILE A 97 8.66 -54.55 -13.39
N ASP A 98 8.73 -55.37 -14.44
CA ASP A 98 9.76 -55.21 -15.48
C ASP A 98 9.71 -53.74 -15.94
N SER A 99 10.81 -53.02 -15.73
CA SER A 99 11.01 -51.58 -15.97
C SER A 99 10.84 -51.13 -17.43
N ALA A 100 10.30 -51.99 -18.28
CA ALA A 100 10.18 -51.81 -19.72
C ALA A 100 8.79 -51.31 -20.19
N SER A 101 7.80 -51.13 -19.30
CA SER A 101 6.41 -50.80 -19.72
C SER A 101 5.78 -49.52 -19.16
N ILE A 102 6.52 -48.66 -18.43
CA ILE A 102 5.96 -47.39 -17.90
C ILE A 102 6.64 -46.18 -18.59
N PRO A 103 6.09 -45.62 -19.68
CA PRO A 103 6.99 -45.00 -20.68
C PRO A 103 7.15 -43.47 -20.62
N ARG A 104 6.34 -42.69 -19.86
CA ARG A 104 6.41 -41.21 -19.95
C ARG A 104 5.94 -40.42 -18.73
N ALA A 105 4.85 -40.85 -18.09
CA ALA A 105 4.28 -40.11 -16.95
C ALA A 105 5.15 -40.22 -15.68
N LEU A 106 5.63 -41.42 -15.35
CA LEU A 106 6.53 -41.64 -14.20
C LEU A 106 7.86 -40.89 -14.36
N SER A 107 8.45 -40.93 -15.56
CA SER A 107 9.69 -40.18 -15.85
C SER A 107 9.48 -38.66 -15.83
N THR A 108 8.25 -38.18 -16.04
CA THR A 108 7.88 -36.78 -15.88
C THR A 108 7.79 -36.40 -14.40
N LEU A 109 7.13 -37.21 -13.57
CA LEU A 109 7.07 -37.01 -12.11
C LEU A 109 8.48 -37.00 -11.47
N GLN A 110 9.35 -37.93 -11.88
CA GLN A 110 10.75 -37.99 -11.43
C GLN A 110 11.58 -36.78 -11.91
N ALA A 111 11.35 -36.30 -13.13
CA ALA A 111 12.02 -35.11 -13.64
C ALA A 111 11.58 -33.85 -12.87
N VAL A 112 10.28 -33.69 -12.61
CA VAL A 112 9.77 -32.56 -11.81
C VAL A 112 10.35 -32.59 -10.39
N ARG A 113 10.35 -33.75 -9.72
CA ARG A 113 10.97 -33.93 -8.39
C ARG A 113 12.44 -33.52 -8.38
N SER A 114 13.25 -34.10 -9.27
CA SER A 114 14.70 -33.87 -9.27
C SER A 114 15.10 -32.44 -9.65
N GLN A 115 14.42 -31.84 -10.63
CA GLN A 115 14.74 -30.47 -11.04
C GLN A 115 14.26 -29.44 -10.01
N CYS A 116 13.13 -29.69 -9.34
CA CYS A 116 12.63 -28.79 -8.29
C CYS A 116 13.39 -28.93 -6.96
N SER A 117 13.89 -30.12 -6.61
CA SER A 117 14.67 -30.32 -5.37
C SER A 117 16.03 -29.60 -5.43
N HIS A 118 16.68 -29.57 -6.59
CA HIS A 118 17.90 -28.80 -6.81
C HIS A 118 17.71 -27.28 -6.72
N ALA A 119 16.48 -26.78 -6.85
CA ALA A 119 16.17 -25.36 -6.67
C ALA A 119 15.91 -24.97 -5.20
N SER A 120 15.93 -25.94 -4.26
CA SER A 120 15.53 -25.73 -2.86
C SER A 120 16.64 -25.16 -1.95
N GLU A 121 17.92 -25.24 -2.32
CA GLU A 121 18.98 -25.02 -1.34
C GLU A 121 19.45 -23.57 -1.13
N GLU A 122 19.17 -22.59 -2.00
CA GLU A 122 19.64 -21.21 -1.75
C GLU A 122 18.71 -20.10 -2.33
N VAL A 123 18.40 -19.11 -1.48
CA VAL A 123 17.90 -17.72 -1.75
C VAL A 123 16.37 -17.47 -1.82
N ILE A 124 16.00 -16.27 -1.33
CA ILE A 124 14.70 -15.57 -1.47
C ILE A 124 14.12 -15.75 -2.89
N GLY A 125 12.87 -16.23 -2.98
CA GLY A 125 12.17 -16.45 -4.26
C GLY A 125 12.18 -17.89 -4.77
N ALA A 126 12.65 -18.85 -3.96
CA ALA A 126 12.72 -20.27 -4.30
C ALA A 126 11.38 -20.86 -4.84
N GLY A 127 10.23 -20.48 -4.27
CA GLY A 127 8.92 -20.95 -4.74
C GLY A 127 8.61 -20.54 -6.19
N ARG A 128 8.96 -19.30 -6.58
CA ARG A 128 8.74 -18.81 -7.95
C ARG A 128 9.63 -19.55 -8.96
N ARG A 129 10.85 -19.90 -8.55
CA ARG A 129 11.78 -20.69 -9.36
C ARG A 129 11.32 -22.14 -9.53
N ARG A 130 10.82 -22.77 -8.45
CA ARG A 130 10.22 -24.12 -8.50
C ARG A 130 9.00 -24.17 -9.43
N LEU A 131 8.12 -23.18 -9.33
CA LEU A 131 6.98 -23.04 -10.22
C LEU A 131 7.42 -22.95 -11.69
N HIS A 132 8.41 -22.12 -12.01
CA HIS A 132 8.94 -22.03 -13.37
C HIS A 132 9.53 -23.35 -13.89
N ILE A 133 10.36 -24.01 -13.09
CA ILE A 133 10.99 -25.28 -13.45
C ILE A 133 9.93 -26.37 -13.68
N MET A 134 8.91 -26.44 -12.83
CA MET A 134 7.80 -27.38 -12.97
C MET A 134 7.04 -27.13 -14.29
N VAL A 135 6.67 -25.88 -14.59
CA VAL A 135 5.96 -25.53 -15.82
C VAL A 135 6.81 -25.83 -17.06
N GLU A 136 8.10 -25.46 -17.06
CA GLU A 136 9.02 -25.72 -18.17
C GLU A 136 9.18 -27.23 -18.43
N THR A 137 9.31 -28.03 -17.36
CA THR A 137 9.40 -29.48 -17.46
C THR A 137 8.14 -30.09 -18.08
N LEU A 138 6.98 -29.55 -17.70
CA LEU A 138 5.68 -29.99 -18.20
C LEU A 138 5.45 -29.55 -19.65
N GLU A 139 5.81 -28.33 -20.02
CA GLU A 139 5.71 -27.83 -21.40
C GLU A 139 6.55 -28.66 -22.37
N ALA A 140 7.76 -29.05 -21.96
CA ALA A 140 8.65 -29.88 -22.77
C ALA A 140 8.11 -31.30 -23.04
N ARG A 141 7.16 -31.79 -22.22
CA ARG A 141 6.70 -33.19 -22.23
C ARG A 141 5.21 -33.35 -22.55
N TYR A 142 4.40 -32.32 -22.30
CA TYR A 142 2.94 -32.29 -22.42
C TYR A 142 2.48 -30.98 -23.10
N GLN A 143 3.14 -30.62 -24.19
CA GLN A 143 2.93 -29.35 -24.89
C GLN A 143 1.46 -29.12 -25.30
N GLU A 144 0.79 -30.13 -25.87
CA GLU A 144 -0.63 -30.02 -26.27
C GLU A 144 -1.59 -29.72 -25.11
N THR A 145 -1.25 -30.12 -23.88
CA THR A 145 -2.09 -29.89 -22.68
C THR A 145 -1.93 -28.48 -22.10
N LEU A 146 -0.75 -27.87 -22.27
CA LEU A 146 -0.40 -26.56 -21.71
C LEU A 146 -0.56 -25.40 -22.70
N GLU A 147 -0.70 -25.69 -24.00
CA GLU A 147 -0.94 -24.71 -25.05
C GLU A 147 -2.26 -23.94 -24.90
N ALA A 148 -3.25 -24.52 -24.22
CA ALA A 148 -4.54 -23.87 -23.95
C ALA A 148 -4.48 -22.76 -22.89
N ALA A 149 -3.39 -22.67 -22.12
CA ALA A 149 -3.20 -21.70 -21.05
C ALA A 149 -2.30 -20.53 -21.53
N GLU A 150 -2.81 -19.31 -21.51
CA GLU A 150 -2.09 -18.14 -22.04
C GLU A 150 -1.10 -17.54 -21.01
N SER A 151 -1.34 -17.77 -19.71
CA SER A 151 -0.53 -17.22 -18.62
C SER A 151 0.27 -18.28 -17.86
N LEU A 152 1.44 -17.89 -17.34
CA LEU A 152 2.27 -18.76 -16.49
C LEU A 152 1.49 -19.31 -15.28
N HIS A 153 0.59 -18.50 -14.72
CA HIS A 153 -0.22 -18.88 -13.56
C HIS A 153 -1.24 -19.97 -13.89
N GLU A 154 -1.87 -19.85 -15.05
CA GLU A 154 -2.82 -20.85 -15.55
C GLU A 154 -2.10 -22.15 -15.93
N LYS A 155 -0.93 -22.05 -16.57
CA LYS A 155 -0.06 -23.19 -16.86
C LYS A 155 0.38 -23.93 -15.60
N ALA A 156 0.75 -23.21 -14.54
CA ALA A 156 1.11 -23.81 -13.27
C ALA A 156 -0.08 -24.53 -12.61
N ARG A 157 -1.29 -23.95 -12.68
CA ARG A 157 -2.51 -24.58 -12.14
C ARG A 157 -2.84 -25.87 -12.88
N VAL A 158 -2.94 -25.80 -14.21
CA VAL A 158 -3.21 -26.97 -15.06
C VAL A 158 -2.12 -28.02 -14.89
N GLY A 159 -0.86 -27.60 -14.75
CA GLY A 159 0.27 -28.47 -14.54
C GLY A 159 0.23 -29.24 -13.21
N VAL A 160 -0.15 -28.57 -12.12
CA VAL A 160 -0.36 -29.23 -10.81
C VAL A 160 -1.50 -30.24 -10.91
N ASP A 161 -2.64 -29.86 -11.50
CA ASP A 161 -3.79 -30.75 -11.64
C ASP A 161 -3.45 -32.00 -12.47
N LEU A 162 -2.68 -31.84 -13.57
CA LEU A 162 -2.20 -32.95 -14.40
C LEU A 162 -1.27 -33.89 -13.62
N LEU A 163 -0.29 -33.35 -12.89
CA LEU A 163 0.64 -34.18 -12.13
C LEU A 163 -0.05 -34.92 -10.98
N GLU A 164 -1.05 -34.29 -10.34
CA GLU A 164 -1.87 -34.89 -9.29
C GLU A 164 -2.70 -36.08 -9.82
N GLU A 165 -3.28 -35.94 -11.00
CA GLU A 165 -4.02 -37.01 -11.69
C GLU A 165 -3.10 -38.21 -11.99
N LEU A 166 -1.93 -37.95 -12.60
CA LEU A 166 -0.93 -38.98 -12.90
C LEU A 166 -0.48 -39.70 -11.62
N LEU A 167 -0.20 -38.95 -10.55
CA LEU A 167 0.26 -39.49 -9.28
C LEU A 167 -0.80 -40.40 -8.64
N THR A 168 -2.06 -39.97 -8.68
CA THR A 168 -3.20 -40.74 -8.16
C THR A 168 -3.41 -42.04 -8.92
N GLU A 169 -3.29 -42.01 -10.25
CA GLU A 169 -3.41 -43.22 -11.08
C GLU A 169 -2.31 -44.25 -10.74
N PHE A 170 -1.07 -43.79 -10.55
CA PHE A 170 0.04 -44.68 -10.18
C PHE A 170 -0.10 -45.23 -8.76
N GLU A 171 -0.59 -44.43 -7.82
CA GLU A 171 -0.86 -44.89 -6.47
C GLU A 171 -1.93 -45.98 -6.43
N GLU A 172 -3.05 -45.81 -7.15
CA GLU A 172 -4.07 -46.85 -7.22
C GLU A 172 -3.52 -48.18 -7.73
N ARG A 173 -2.61 -48.12 -8.71
CA ARG A 173 -1.92 -49.31 -9.23
C ARG A 173 -0.98 -49.92 -8.19
N ALA A 174 -0.23 -49.10 -7.46
CA ALA A 174 0.64 -49.55 -6.37
C ALA A 174 -0.15 -50.18 -5.22
N TYR A 175 -1.32 -49.62 -4.85
CA TYR A 175 -2.20 -50.18 -3.83
C TYR A 175 -2.77 -51.54 -4.24
N LYS A 176 -3.17 -51.71 -5.51
CA LYS A 176 -3.63 -53.02 -6.03
C LYS A 176 -2.54 -54.08 -5.96
N LEU A 177 -1.30 -53.72 -6.29
CA LEU A 177 -0.14 -54.61 -6.17
C LEU A 177 0.19 -54.94 -4.71
N ARG A 178 0.07 -53.96 -3.81
CA ARG A 178 0.23 -54.15 -2.36
C ARG A 178 -0.81 -55.14 -1.81
N GLU A 179 -2.07 -55.01 -2.20
CA GLU A 179 -3.15 -55.91 -1.75
C GLU A 179 -2.89 -57.36 -2.20
N GLN A 180 -2.31 -57.56 -3.38
CA GLN A 180 -1.86 -58.86 -3.88
C GLN A 180 -0.60 -59.38 -3.17
N GLY A 181 0.34 -58.50 -2.80
CA GLY A 181 1.57 -58.84 -2.08
C GLY A 181 1.37 -59.14 -0.59
N PHE A 182 0.38 -58.51 0.06
CA PHE A 182 0.04 -58.71 1.48
C PHE A 182 -0.50 -60.11 1.78
N ALA A 183 -0.97 -60.87 0.78
CA ALA A 183 -1.30 -62.27 0.95
C ALA A 183 -0.07 -63.14 1.30
N ASN A 184 1.16 -62.69 1.00
CA ASN A 184 2.35 -63.53 1.00
C ASN A 184 3.50 -63.09 1.93
N ALA A 185 3.44 -61.92 2.57
CA ALA A 185 4.60 -61.42 3.32
C ALA A 185 4.20 -60.64 4.59
N ALA A 186 3.74 -61.34 5.62
CA ALA A 186 3.70 -60.80 6.97
C ALA A 186 5.05 -61.05 7.68
N ASN A 187 5.91 -60.03 7.74
CA ASN A 187 6.60 -59.55 8.95
C ASN A 187 7.96 -58.87 8.70
N ALA A 188 8.21 -57.87 9.54
CA ALA A 188 9.50 -57.36 10.05
C ALA A 188 10.15 -56.10 9.45
N ALA A 189 9.81 -55.62 8.24
CA ALA A 189 10.34 -54.34 7.72
C ALA A 189 9.33 -53.16 7.73
N GLY A 190 8.03 -53.46 7.78
CA GLY A 190 6.99 -52.44 7.65
C GLY A 190 6.88 -51.49 8.84
N VAL A 191 7.10 -51.95 10.08
CA VAL A 191 6.72 -51.19 11.29
C VAL A 191 7.57 -49.93 11.51
N PHE A 192 8.86 -49.94 11.15
CA PHE A 192 9.74 -48.78 11.37
C PHE A 192 9.60 -47.71 10.28
N MET A 193 9.37 -48.11 9.02
CA MET A 193 9.10 -47.17 7.92
C MET A 193 7.67 -46.61 7.99
N ASP A 194 6.71 -47.40 8.47
CA ASP A 194 5.32 -46.96 8.67
C ASP A 194 5.22 -45.91 9.79
N GLU A 195 6.02 -46.04 10.85
CA GLU A 195 6.06 -45.05 11.93
C GLU A 195 6.71 -43.71 11.49
N GLY A 196 7.82 -43.75 10.75
CA GLY A 196 8.42 -42.55 10.17
C GLY A 196 7.48 -41.84 9.18
N ARG A 197 6.76 -42.63 8.38
CA ARG A 197 5.74 -42.14 7.44
C ARG A 197 4.52 -41.57 8.16
N ARG A 198 4.08 -42.18 9.26
CA ARG A 198 2.98 -41.69 10.10
C ARG A 198 3.31 -40.32 10.67
N VAL A 199 4.52 -40.16 11.24
CA VAL A 199 4.97 -38.88 11.79
C VAL A 199 5.10 -37.81 10.70
N ALA A 200 5.61 -38.15 9.52
CA ALA A 200 5.69 -37.23 8.38
C ALA A 200 4.30 -36.82 7.87
N ASN A 201 3.39 -37.78 7.66
CA ASN A 201 2.01 -37.51 7.25
C ASN A 201 1.28 -36.63 8.28
N GLU A 202 1.42 -36.90 9.58
CA GLU A 202 0.86 -36.08 10.65
C GLU A 202 1.44 -34.65 10.67
N SER A 203 2.70 -34.47 10.27
CA SER A 203 3.31 -33.14 10.17
C SER A 203 2.80 -32.35 8.97
N ILE A 204 2.56 -33.03 7.84
CA ILE A 204 2.02 -32.44 6.61
C ILE A 204 0.53 -32.15 6.75
N GLU A 205 -0.25 -33.05 7.35
CA GLU A 205 -1.66 -32.79 7.68
C GLU A 205 -1.79 -31.58 8.59
N ARG A 206 -0.93 -31.46 9.62
CA ARG A 206 -0.88 -30.24 10.44
C ARG A 206 -0.50 -28.99 9.65
N ALA A 207 0.47 -29.07 8.73
CA ALA A 207 0.86 -27.93 7.90
C ALA A 207 -0.28 -27.51 6.95
N ARG A 208 -0.97 -28.48 6.35
CA ARG A 208 -2.14 -28.28 5.49
C ARG A 208 -3.30 -27.68 6.28
N GLU A 209 -3.60 -28.20 7.46
CA GLU A 209 -4.64 -27.65 8.35
C GLU A 209 -4.33 -26.20 8.71
N VAL A 210 -3.08 -25.87 9.05
CA VAL A 210 -2.67 -24.49 9.36
C VAL A 210 -2.86 -23.56 8.16
N VAL A 211 -2.54 -24.03 6.95
CA VAL A 211 -2.71 -23.27 5.69
C VAL A 211 -4.20 -23.11 5.35
N ASP A 212 -4.98 -24.19 5.39
CA ASP A 212 -6.41 -24.18 5.10
C ASP A 212 -7.15 -23.29 6.10
N GLU A 213 -6.80 -23.37 7.38
CA GLU A 213 -7.33 -22.48 8.41
C GLU A 213 -6.93 -21.02 8.15
N GLY A 214 -5.67 -20.78 7.72
CA GLY A 214 -5.19 -19.46 7.31
C GLY A 214 -5.98 -18.88 6.13
N LEU A 215 -6.22 -19.69 5.09
CA LEU A 215 -6.98 -19.32 3.90
C LEU A 215 -8.44 -19.07 4.23
N GLU A 216 -9.06 -19.90 5.06
CA GLU A 216 -10.44 -19.69 5.53
C GLU A 216 -10.57 -18.42 6.37
N ARG A 217 -9.60 -18.12 7.23
CA ARG A 217 -9.58 -16.86 8.00
C ARG A 217 -9.45 -15.66 7.06
N ALA A 218 -8.56 -15.72 6.07
CA ALA A 218 -8.40 -14.66 5.07
C ALA A 218 -9.68 -14.46 4.25
N ARG A 219 -10.32 -15.54 3.81
CA ARG A 219 -11.60 -15.51 3.09
C ARG A 219 -12.73 -14.91 3.94
N ARG A 220 -12.84 -15.31 5.20
CA ARG A 220 -13.82 -14.72 6.14
C ARG A 220 -13.57 -13.23 6.38
N ALA A 221 -12.31 -12.82 6.50
CA ALA A 221 -11.94 -11.41 6.64
C ALA A 221 -12.29 -10.61 5.38
N ALA A 222 -12.03 -11.15 4.19
CA ALA A 222 -12.37 -10.50 2.92
C ALA A 222 -13.88 -10.34 2.72
N LEU A 223 -14.67 -11.38 3.02
CA LEU A 223 -16.14 -11.33 2.97
C LEU A 223 -16.70 -10.32 3.98
N SER A 224 -16.18 -10.34 5.22
CA SER A 224 -16.55 -9.37 6.25
C SER A 224 -16.26 -7.94 5.79
N LEU A 225 -15.07 -7.69 5.21
CA LEU A 225 -14.72 -6.38 4.68
C LEU A 225 -15.64 -5.93 3.54
N GLU A 226 -15.98 -6.84 2.62
CA GLU A 226 -16.92 -6.56 1.52
C GLU A 226 -18.29 -6.15 2.07
N GLU A 227 -18.79 -6.84 3.10
CA GLU A 227 -20.05 -6.49 3.78
C GLU A 227 -20.00 -5.10 4.42
N HIS A 228 -18.94 -4.78 5.16
CA HIS A 228 -18.77 -3.45 5.79
C HIS A 228 -18.70 -2.33 4.74
N ILE A 229 -18.05 -2.56 3.58
CA ILE A 229 -18.01 -1.59 2.47
C ILE A 229 -19.44 -1.34 1.94
N GLN A 230 -20.23 -2.40 1.72
CA GLN A 230 -21.60 -2.25 1.24
C GLN A 230 -22.49 -1.50 2.25
N GLN A 231 -22.33 -1.77 3.54
CA GLN A 231 -23.04 -1.06 4.60
C GLN A 231 -22.68 0.44 4.61
N ALA A 232 -21.39 0.77 4.52
CA ALA A 232 -20.91 2.15 4.47
C ALA A 232 -21.43 2.91 3.22
N ILE A 233 -21.45 2.26 2.05
CA ILE A 233 -22.06 2.82 0.83
C ILE A 233 -23.54 3.13 1.05
N GLN A 234 -24.28 2.18 1.63
CA GLN A 234 -25.72 2.35 1.82
C GLN A 234 -26.02 3.50 2.79
N GLN A 235 -25.21 3.65 3.85
CA GLN A 235 -25.32 4.78 4.77
C GLN A 235 -24.98 6.10 4.07
N ALA A 236 -23.91 6.16 3.28
CA ALA A 236 -23.53 7.37 2.56
C ALA A 236 -24.60 7.80 1.52
N LYS A 237 -25.27 6.84 0.87
CA LYS A 237 -26.40 7.10 -0.06
C LYS A 237 -27.59 7.79 0.59
N THR A 238 -27.73 7.72 1.92
CA THR A 238 -28.77 8.49 2.64
C THR A 238 -28.45 10.00 2.75
N GLY A 239 -27.31 10.45 2.19
CA GLY A 239 -26.86 11.84 2.22
C GLY A 239 -26.12 12.22 3.50
N ARG A 240 -25.76 11.22 4.32
CA ARG A 240 -25.11 11.41 5.63
C ARG A 240 -23.60 11.14 5.54
N LEU A 241 -22.79 12.03 6.13
CA LEU A 241 -21.36 11.78 6.36
C LEU A 241 -21.18 10.68 7.42
N LEU A 242 -20.21 9.80 7.19
CA LEU A 242 -19.94 8.65 8.06
C LEU A 242 -19.16 9.08 9.30
N GLN A 243 -19.33 8.30 10.38
CA GLN A 243 -18.48 8.36 11.55
C GLN A 243 -17.28 7.43 11.39
N TYR A 244 -16.24 7.62 12.20
CA TYR A 244 -15.05 6.74 12.17
C TYR A 244 -15.40 5.26 12.33
N ASP A 245 -16.35 4.94 13.22
CA ASP A 245 -16.77 3.57 13.50
C ASP A 245 -17.66 2.97 12.40
N ASP A 246 -18.21 3.80 11.50
CA ASP A 246 -18.98 3.37 10.33
C ASP A 246 -18.07 3.01 9.13
N LEU A 247 -16.80 3.42 9.15
CA LEU A 247 -15.87 3.16 8.04
C LEU A 247 -15.40 1.71 8.01
N PRO A 248 -15.17 1.13 6.83
CA PRO A 248 -14.42 -0.11 6.71
C PRO A 248 -12.96 0.10 7.17
N ILE A 249 -12.35 -0.97 7.69
CA ILE A 249 -11.01 -0.92 8.33
C ILE A 249 -9.94 -0.20 7.49
N PRO A 250 -9.81 -0.42 6.16
CA PRO A 250 -8.78 0.25 5.36
C PRO A 250 -8.89 1.78 5.28
N TRP A 251 -10.05 2.37 5.59
CA TRP A 251 -10.28 3.82 5.58
C TRP A 251 -10.11 4.47 6.96
N ARG A 252 -9.87 3.67 8.01
CA ARG A 252 -9.74 4.14 9.40
C ARG A 252 -8.32 4.63 9.71
N ASN A 253 -7.98 5.81 9.21
CA ASN A 253 -6.62 6.35 9.31
C ASN A 253 -6.27 7.00 10.66
N ASN A 254 -7.19 7.81 11.20
CA ASN A 254 -6.96 8.56 12.44
C ASN A 254 -8.14 8.36 13.41
N PRO A 255 -7.97 7.63 14.52
CA PRO A 255 -9.05 7.35 15.46
C PRO A 255 -9.52 8.57 16.25
N HIS A 256 -8.81 9.69 16.19
CA HIS A 256 -9.16 10.92 16.91
C HIS A 256 -10.14 11.81 16.13
N ILE A 257 -10.23 11.62 14.81
CA ILE A 257 -11.23 12.26 13.96
C ILE A 257 -12.48 11.40 13.96
N LYS A 258 -13.60 11.92 14.46
CA LYS A 258 -14.80 11.08 14.75
C LYS A 258 -15.89 11.19 13.69
N TYR A 259 -16.00 12.32 13.02
CA TYR A 259 -17.11 12.68 12.15
C TYR A 259 -16.61 13.21 10.80
N GLY A 260 -17.54 13.30 9.84
CA GLY A 260 -17.35 14.07 8.61
C GLY A 260 -16.76 13.30 7.44
N TYR A 261 -16.67 11.97 7.53
CA TYR A 261 -16.09 11.13 6.48
C TYR A 261 -16.99 11.00 5.26
N ARG A 262 -16.38 11.12 4.08
CA ARG A 262 -17.01 10.89 2.79
C ARG A 262 -16.81 9.43 2.37
N PHE A 263 -17.80 8.86 1.70
CA PHE A 263 -17.71 7.52 1.13
C PHE A 263 -18.59 7.42 -0.11
N THR A 264 -18.01 7.13 -1.27
CA THR A 264 -18.70 7.21 -2.56
C THR A 264 -18.31 6.06 -3.48
N GLU A 265 -19.24 5.58 -4.30
CA GLU A 265 -18.95 4.50 -5.25
C GLU A 265 -18.25 5.03 -6.51
N SER A 266 -18.58 6.26 -6.94
CA SER A 266 -18.06 6.84 -8.16
C SER A 266 -16.92 7.82 -7.89
N LYS A 267 -15.87 7.76 -8.72
CA LYS A 267 -14.79 8.76 -8.73
C LYS A 267 -15.31 10.18 -9.05
N ILE A 268 -16.38 10.28 -9.83
CA ILE A 268 -17.01 11.57 -10.15
C ILE A 268 -17.70 12.14 -8.90
N GLU A 269 -18.36 11.28 -8.11
CA GLU A 269 -18.96 11.67 -6.83
C GLU A 269 -17.88 12.11 -5.83
N CYS A 270 -16.69 11.49 -5.83
CA CYS A 270 -15.55 11.97 -5.05
C CYS A 270 -15.23 13.44 -5.38
N VAL A 271 -15.13 13.77 -6.67
CA VAL A 271 -14.84 15.14 -7.12
C VAL A 271 -15.96 16.11 -6.75
N LEU A 272 -17.22 15.73 -6.98
CA LEU A 272 -18.36 16.58 -6.62
C LEU A 272 -18.46 16.79 -5.10
N SER A 273 -18.12 15.77 -4.30
CA SER A 273 -18.15 15.84 -2.85
C SER A 273 -17.10 16.79 -2.26
N ALA A 274 -16.04 17.13 -3.00
CA ALA A 274 -15.04 18.11 -2.59
C ALA A 274 -15.61 19.52 -2.38
N PHE A 275 -16.77 19.81 -2.98
CA PHE A 275 -17.50 21.07 -2.82
C PHE A 275 -18.48 21.05 -1.64
N ASN A 276 -18.63 19.91 -0.96
CA ASN A 276 -19.39 19.79 0.28
C ASN A 276 -18.46 19.85 1.50
N ILE A 277 -19.01 20.22 2.66
CA ILE A 277 -18.27 20.24 3.92
C ILE A 277 -18.05 18.80 4.40
N SER A 278 -16.80 18.45 4.69
CA SER A 278 -16.33 17.16 5.17
C SER A 278 -15.04 17.35 5.98
N ASN A 279 -14.57 16.28 6.62
CA ASN A 279 -13.28 16.29 7.32
C ASN A 279 -12.07 16.49 6.37
N GLU A 280 -12.26 16.29 5.07
CA GLU A 280 -11.23 16.49 4.04
C GLU A 280 -11.30 17.87 3.37
N THR A 281 -12.33 18.69 3.68
CA THR A 281 -12.54 19.97 2.99
C THR A 281 -11.34 20.89 3.14
N PHE A 282 -10.78 21.04 4.34
CA PHE A 282 -9.58 21.85 4.52
C PHE A 282 -8.42 21.29 3.70
N ASN A 283 -8.14 19.98 3.80
CA ASN A 283 -7.01 19.33 3.13
C ASN A 283 -7.06 19.50 1.59
N ILE A 284 -8.26 19.38 1.00
CA ILE A 284 -8.43 19.58 -0.44
C ILE A 284 -8.18 21.04 -0.81
N TRP A 285 -8.86 21.97 -0.13
CA TRP A 285 -8.86 23.37 -0.53
C TRP A 285 -7.59 24.12 -0.14
N SER A 286 -6.90 23.72 0.93
CA SER A 286 -5.59 24.27 1.29
C SER A 286 -4.60 24.08 0.15
N HIS A 287 -4.44 22.86 -0.36
CA HIS A 287 -3.51 22.58 -1.45
C HIS A 287 -4.03 23.02 -2.83
N ALA A 288 -5.33 22.97 -3.10
CA ALA A 288 -5.89 23.49 -4.34
C ALA A 288 -5.72 25.02 -4.48
N LEU A 289 -6.00 25.78 -3.41
CA LEU A 289 -5.75 27.22 -3.39
C LEU A 289 -4.24 27.51 -3.33
N GLY A 290 -3.50 26.71 -2.57
CA GLY A 290 -2.05 26.74 -2.54
C GLY A 290 -1.42 26.60 -3.93
N LEU A 291 -1.95 25.72 -4.78
CA LEU A 291 -1.51 25.56 -6.17
C LEU A 291 -1.65 26.86 -6.95
N VAL A 292 -2.79 27.54 -6.83
CA VAL A 292 -3.01 28.85 -7.48
C VAL A 292 -2.00 29.87 -6.98
N LEU A 293 -1.72 29.90 -5.67
CA LEU A 293 -0.73 30.79 -5.08
C LEU A 293 0.69 30.49 -5.59
N VAL A 294 1.10 29.21 -5.65
CA VAL A 294 2.42 28.82 -6.15
C VAL A 294 2.57 29.10 -7.64
N ILE A 295 1.51 28.92 -8.44
CA ILE A 295 1.50 29.32 -9.85
C ILE A 295 1.66 30.84 -9.98
N ALA A 296 0.96 31.64 -9.16
CA ALA A 296 1.13 33.09 -9.14
C ALA A 296 2.55 33.49 -8.72
N LEU A 297 3.14 32.79 -7.73
CA LEU A 297 4.54 32.99 -7.36
C LEU A 297 5.47 32.69 -8.53
N ALA A 298 5.30 31.56 -9.21
CA ALA A 298 6.16 31.11 -10.29
C ALA A 298 6.06 31.97 -11.57
N LEU A 299 4.84 32.40 -11.93
CA LEU A 299 4.59 33.06 -13.22
C LEU A 299 4.49 34.59 -13.13
N HIS A 300 4.25 35.15 -11.94
CA HIS A 300 4.11 36.60 -11.77
C HIS A 300 5.15 37.17 -10.81
N PHE A 301 5.16 36.74 -9.56
CA PHE A 301 6.02 37.36 -8.54
C PHE A 301 7.50 37.06 -8.76
N TYR A 302 7.86 35.84 -9.14
CA TYR A 302 9.24 35.47 -9.43
C TYR A 302 9.80 36.24 -10.64
N PRO A 303 9.15 36.25 -11.82
CA PRO A 303 9.63 37.04 -12.96
C PRO A 303 9.66 38.55 -12.73
N SER A 304 8.79 39.06 -11.85
CA SER A 304 8.75 40.49 -11.49
C SER A 304 9.80 40.89 -10.44
N SER A 305 10.51 39.93 -9.85
CA SER A 305 11.55 40.19 -8.86
C SER A 305 12.80 40.81 -9.51
N ALA A 306 13.50 41.68 -8.79
CA ALA A 306 14.76 42.25 -9.26
C ALA A 306 15.80 41.15 -9.59
N ASN A 307 15.82 40.09 -8.78
CA ASN A 307 16.74 38.96 -8.94
C ASN A 307 16.55 38.24 -10.29
N PHE A 308 15.32 38.11 -10.79
CA PHE A 308 15.05 37.40 -12.04
C PHE A 308 15.80 38.00 -13.24
N SER A 309 15.94 39.33 -13.28
CA SER A 309 16.69 40.01 -14.34
C SER A 309 18.21 39.80 -14.27
N LEU A 310 18.70 39.43 -13.09
CA LEU A 310 20.12 39.20 -12.80
C LEU A 310 20.48 37.71 -12.89
N SER A 311 19.50 36.82 -12.71
CA SER A 311 19.67 35.37 -12.75
C SER A 311 20.10 34.85 -14.12
N THR A 312 21.00 33.87 -14.12
CA THR A 312 21.38 33.13 -15.33
C THR A 312 20.24 32.22 -15.79
N ARG A 313 20.33 31.71 -17.03
CA ARG A 313 19.38 30.71 -17.53
C ARG A 313 19.34 29.44 -16.67
N SER A 314 20.47 29.07 -16.07
CA SER A 314 20.57 27.91 -15.18
C SER A 314 19.86 28.15 -13.85
N ASP A 315 20.03 29.34 -13.26
CA ASP A 315 19.31 29.73 -12.03
C ASP A 315 17.80 29.70 -12.25
N ILE A 316 17.34 30.28 -13.38
CA ILE A 316 15.93 30.29 -13.77
C ILE A 316 15.42 28.85 -13.97
N PHE A 317 16.22 27.98 -14.60
CA PHE A 317 15.85 26.58 -14.79
C PHE A 317 15.69 25.82 -13.48
N VAL A 318 16.64 25.97 -12.54
CA VAL A 318 16.57 25.33 -11.21
C VAL A 318 15.34 25.82 -10.45
N ALA A 319 15.06 27.13 -10.48
CA ALA A 319 13.85 27.71 -9.89
C ALA A 319 12.57 27.14 -10.51
N ALA A 320 12.54 27.00 -11.85
CA ALA A 320 11.40 26.44 -12.57
C ALA A 320 11.15 24.98 -12.19
N VAL A 321 12.22 24.18 -12.00
CA VAL A 321 12.10 22.79 -11.51
C VAL A 321 11.51 22.77 -10.11
N PHE A 322 11.98 23.61 -9.18
CA PHE A 322 11.39 23.73 -7.84
C PHE A 322 9.90 24.06 -7.89
N PHE A 323 9.50 25.10 -8.64
CA PHE A 323 8.09 25.47 -8.76
C PHE A 323 7.25 24.38 -9.43
N ALA A 324 7.78 23.70 -10.45
CA ALA A 324 7.08 22.61 -11.10
C ALA A 324 6.83 21.43 -10.14
N MET A 325 7.83 21.04 -9.34
CA MET A 325 7.69 19.96 -8.36
C MET A 325 6.79 20.38 -7.19
N ALA A 326 6.83 21.64 -6.76
CA ALA A 326 5.89 22.18 -5.77
C ALA A 326 4.45 22.13 -6.28
N CYS A 327 4.18 22.60 -7.50
CA CYS A 327 2.86 22.51 -8.12
C CYS A 327 2.39 21.05 -8.25
N LEU A 328 3.26 20.16 -8.74
CA LEU A 328 2.94 18.74 -8.87
C LEU A 328 2.56 18.11 -7.52
N THR A 329 3.29 18.46 -6.45
CA THR A 329 3.00 17.98 -5.09
C THR A 329 1.62 18.41 -4.61
N LEU A 330 1.27 19.67 -4.82
CA LEU A 330 -0.04 20.21 -4.45
C LEU A 330 -1.17 19.56 -5.27
N VAL A 331 -0.94 19.29 -6.55
CA VAL A 331 -1.87 18.54 -7.42
C VAL A 331 -2.05 17.10 -6.92
N CYS A 332 -0.95 16.38 -6.70
CA CYS A 332 -0.96 15.01 -6.19
C CYS A 332 -1.74 14.90 -4.88
N SER A 333 -1.46 15.82 -3.94
CA SER A 333 -2.15 15.85 -2.65
C SER A 333 -3.63 16.19 -2.78
N THR A 334 -3.99 17.15 -3.64
CA THR A 334 -5.40 17.49 -3.91
C THR A 334 -6.14 16.30 -4.51
N ILE A 335 -5.52 15.56 -5.44
CA ILE A 335 -6.11 14.35 -6.04
C ILE A 335 -6.32 13.28 -4.96
N TRP A 336 -5.31 13.01 -4.14
CA TRP A 336 -5.40 12.03 -3.05
C TRP A 336 -6.55 12.35 -2.10
N HIS A 337 -6.56 13.55 -1.54
CA HIS A 337 -7.61 13.96 -0.60
C HIS A 337 -8.99 14.03 -1.25
N THR A 338 -9.08 14.30 -2.55
CA THR A 338 -10.36 14.23 -3.27
C THR A 338 -10.84 12.78 -3.40
N MET A 339 -9.94 11.87 -3.79
CA MET A 339 -10.27 10.49 -4.17
C MET A 339 -10.29 9.51 -3.00
N ASN A 340 -9.77 9.86 -1.82
CA ASN A 340 -9.72 8.96 -0.66
C ASN A 340 -11.11 8.51 -0.15
N ALA A 341 -12.18 9.14 -0.63
CA ALA A 341 -13.57 8.78 -0.36
C ALA A 341 -14.08 7.60 -1.22
N VAL A 342 -13.34 7.16 -2.24
CA VAL A 342 -13.81 6.09 -3.14
C VAL A 342 -13.91 4.76 -2.40
N ALA A 343 -15.01 4.04 -2.59
CA ALA A 343 -15.28 2.72 -2.00
C ALA A 343 -14.48 1.57 -2.68
N ASP A 344 -13.21 1.85 -3.01
CA ASP A 344 -12.30 0.94 -3.67
C ASP A 344 -10.92 0.97 -3.00
N ALA A 345 -10.60 -0.09 -2.24
CA ALA A 345 -9.38 -0.19 -1.44
C ALA A 345 -8.11 -0.13 -2.31
N GLU A 346 -8.13 -0.72 -3.51
CA GLU A 346 -7.00 -0.67 -4.43
C GLU A 346 -6.79 0.74 -4.96
N ALA A 347 -7.87 1.39 -5.40
CA ALA A 347 -7.81 2.77 -5.88
C ALA A 347 -7.32 3.74 -4.79
N VAL A 348 -7.79 3.60 -3.55
CA VAL A 348 -7.31 4.41 -2.41
C VAL A 348 -5.82 4.19 -2.20
N SER A 349 -5.35 2.95 -2.18
CA SER A 349 -3.92 2.64 -2.08
C SER A 349 -3.09 3.33 -3.18
N LEU A 350 -3.55 3.25 -4.44
CA LEU A 350 -2.87 3.89 -5.58
C LEU A 350 -2.83 5.42 -5.46
N PHE A 351 -3.94 6.06 -5.06
CA PHE A 351 -3.96 7.51 -4.89
C PHE A 351 -3.10 7.97 -3.70
N ALA A 352 -2.91 7.15 -2.67
CA ALA A 352 -1.96 7.44 -1.60
C ALA A 352 -0.52 7.46 -2.13
N CYS A 353 -0.16 6.52 -3.02
CA CYS A 353 1.15 6.49 -3.68
C CYS A 353 1.41 7.75 -4.50
N VAL A 354 0.38 8.31 -5.15
CA VAL A 354 0.47 9.57 -5.91
C VAL A 354 0.87 10.74 -4.99
N ASP A 355 0.31 10.83 -3.79
CA ASP A 355 0.66 11.87 -2.81
C ASP A 355 2.10 11.72 -2.31
N TYR A 356 2.50 10.50 -1.94
CA TYR A 356 3.86 10.19 -1.52
C TYR A 356 4.91 10.53 -2.59
N THR A 357 4.56 10.31 -3.86
CA THR A 357 5.40 10.69 -5.02
C THR A 357 5.60 12.20 -5.07
N GLY A 358 4.54 12.99 -4.85
CA GLY A 358 4.62 14.45 -4.78
C GLY A 358 5.59 14.91 -3.68
N ILE A 359 5.37 14.43 -2.45
CA ILE A 359 6.22 14.79 -1.29
C ILE A 359 7.70 14.49 -1.58
N SER A 360 8.02 13.33 -2.16
CA SER A 360 9.40 12.98 -2.54
C SER A 360 10.02 14.01 -3.49
N LEU A 361 9.30 14.36 -4.55
CA LEU A 361 9.79 15.26 -5.60
C LEU A 361 9.99 16.68 -5.08
N LEU A 362 9.10 17.19 -4.20
CA LEU A 362 9.27 18.49 -3.58
C LEU A 362 10.49 18.54 -2.66
N ILE A 363 10.70 17.51 -1.83
CA ILE A 363 11.88 17.43 -0.95
C ILE A 363 13.15 17.43 -1.81
N ALA A 364 13.22 16.56 -2.81
CA ALA A 364 14.38 16.46 -3.71
C ALA A 364 14.66 17.79 -4.42
N ALA A 365 13.64 18.44 -4.99
CA ALA A 365 13.81 19.71 -5.70
C ALA A 365 14.26 20.86 -4.76
N SER A 366 13.76 20.89 -3.52
CA SER A 366 14.17 21.88 -2.52
C SER A 366 15.64 21.70 -2.11
N ILE A 367 16.05 20.45 -1.88
CA ILE A 367 17.45 20.11 -1.56
C ILE A 367 18.37 20.44 -2.74
N MET A 368 18.01 20.00 -3.96
CA MET A 368 18.80 20.26 -5.17
C MET A 368 18.97 21.76 -5.47
N THR A 369 17.95 22.58 -5.22
CA THR A 369 18.04 24.05 -5.36
C THR A 369 19.05 24.64 -4.39
N THR A 370 19.06 24.12 -3.16
CA THR A 370 20.02 24.53 -2.12
C THR A 370 21.44 24.07 -2.47
N GLU A 371 21.62 22.81 -2.87
CA GLU A 371 22.92 22.25 -3.28
C GLU A 371 23.51 22.98 -4.50
N TYR A 372 22.68 23.30 -5.49
CA TYR A 372 23.07 24.03 -6.69
C TYR A 372 23.70 25.38 -6.36
N THR A 373 23.09 26.11 -5.42
CA THR A 373 23.52 27.45 -5.01
C THR A 373 24.64 27.41 -3.97
N ALA A 374 24.63 26.41 -3.08
CA ALA A 374 25.65 26.21 -2.06
C ALA A 374 27.02 25.88 -2.66
N PHE A 375 27.04 25.06 -3.72
CA PHE A 375 28.25 24.69 -4.46
C PHE A 375 28.32 25.37 -5.84
N TYR A 376 27.82 26.61 -5.95
CA TYR A 376 27.80 27.33 -7.22
C TYR A 376 29.19 27.40 -7.89
N CYS A 377 30.22 27.58 -7.06
CA CYS A 377 31.63 27.68 -7.43
C CYS A 377 32.41 26.35 -7.43
N ASP A 378 31.82 25.26 -6.92
CA ASP A 378 32.46 23.93 -6.87
C ASP A 378 31.62 22.92 -7.67
N PRO A 379 31.88 22.79 -8.98
CA PRO A 379 31.06 21.95 -9.84
C PRO A 379 31.14 20.47 -9.48
N LEU A 380 32.26 19.98 -8.91
CA LEU A 380 32.42 18.57 -8.59
C LEU A 380 31.48 18.18 -7.44
N SER A 381 31.57 18.90 -6.31
CA SER A 381 30.71 18.65 -5.16
C SER A 381 29.24 18.87 -5.49
N ARG A 382 28.94 19.92 -6.26
CA ARG A 382 27.58 20.18 -6.76
C ARG A 382 26.99 18.98 -7.49
N TRP A 383 27.71 18.42 -8.46
CA TRP A 383 27.21 17.28 -9.23
C TRP A 383 27.08 16.02 -8.40
N ILE A 384 28.00 15.77 -7.46
CA ILE A 384 27.92 14.61 -6.56
C ILE A 384 26.64 14.65 -5.72
N TYR A 385 26.40 15.76 -5.01
CA TYR A 385 25.24 15.90 -4.13
C TYR A 385 23.93 15.94 -4.92
N MET A 386 23.86 16.75 -5.99
CA MET A 386 22.64 16.83 -6.80
C MET A 386 22.30 15.50 -7.49
N SER A 387 23.29 14.71 -7.91
CA SER A 387 23.04 13.39 -8.52
C SER A 387 22.55 12.39 -7.47
N LEU A 388 23.10 12.42 -6.26
CA LEU A 388 22.62 11.59 -5.14
C LEU A 388 21.17 11.96 -4.79
N THR A 389 20.88 13.25 -4.64
CA THR A 389 19.53 13.74 -4.32
C THR A 389 18.55 13.41 -5.45
N ALA A 390 18.94 13.55 -6.72
CA ALA A 390 18.11 13.16 -7.86
C ALA A 390 17.85 11.64 -7.88
N PHE A 391 18.88 10.83 -7.64
CA PHE A 391 18.75 9.36 -7.55
C PHE A 391 17.77 8.94 -6.44
N LEU A 392 17.90 9.52 -5.25
CA LEU A 392 16.97 9.28 -4.15
C LEU A 392 15.57 9.81 -4.48
N GLY A 393 15.45 10.99 -5.11
CA GLY A 393 14.18 11.53 -5.57
C GLY A 393 13.44 10.58 -6.52
N VAL A 394 14.15 9.99 -7.49
CA VAL A 394 13.63 8.93 -8.37
C VAL A 394 13.24 7.68 -7.57
N GLY A 395 14.07 7.28 -6.60
CA GLY A 395 13.74 6.21 -5.66
C GLY A 395 12.41 6.46 -4.94
N GLY A 396 12.15 7.68 -4.50
CA GLY A 396 10.90 8.03 -3.82
C GLY A 396 9.70 8.18 -4.75
N VAL A 397 9.91 8.20 -6.06
CA VAL A 397 8.84 8.02 -7.07
C VAL A 397 8.56 6.54 -7.28
N ILE A 398 9.56 5.68 -7.31
CA ILE A 398 9.40 4.25 -7.67
C ILE A 398 8.94 3.42 -6.46
N LEU A 399 9.58 3.62 -5.30
CA LEU A 399 9.38 2.78 -4.12
C LEU A 399 7.92 2.75 -3.64
N PRO A 400 7.19 3.88 -3.52
CA PRO A 400 5.79 3.85 -3.10
C PRO A 400 4.88 2.99 -3.99
N TRP A 401 5.23 2.79 -5.26
CA TRP A 401 4.45 2.00 -6.20
C TRP A 401 4.76 0.50 -6.14
N HIS A 402 5.81 0.11 -5.42
CA HIS A 402 6.13 -1.30 -5.23
C HIS A 402 5.21 -1.91 -4.15
N PRO A 403 4.42 -2.96 -4.44
CA PRO A 403 3.42 -3.50 -3.53
C PRO A 403 3.96 -3.85 -2.14
N ARG A 404 5.18 -4.43 -2.10
CA ARG A 404 5.87 -4.76 -0.83
C ARG A 404 6.20 -3.53 0.01
N PHE A 405 6.55 -2.40 -0.60
CA PHE A 405 6.95 -1.20 0.13
C PHE A 405 5.73 -0.38 0.59
N ASN A 406 4.64 -0.44 -0.16
CA ASN A 406 3.37 0.21 0.22
C ASN A 406 2.58 -0.58 1.27
N GLY A 407 2.97 -1.82 1.58
CA GLY A 407 2.36 -2.64 2.61
C GLY A 407 2.38 -1.96 4.00
N PRO A 408 1.36 -2.22 4.85
CA PRO A 408 1.28 -1.67 6.20
C PRO A 408 2.45 -2.11 7.10
N ASP A 409 3.05 -3.27 6.81
CA ASP A 409 4.24 -3.82 7.43
C ASP A 409 5.52 -3.02 7.15
N MET A 410 5.58 -2.29 6.04
CA MET A 410 6.74 -1.50 5.62
C MET A 410 6.59 0.01 5.89
N ASN A 411 5.63 0.41 6.72
CA ASN A 411 5.42 1.82 7.11
C ASN A 411 6.71 2.48 7.66
N TRP A 412 7.48 1.76 8.46
CA TRP A 412 8.75 2.26 9.03
C TRP A 412 9.81 2.50 7.94
N ALA A 413 9.85 1.67 6.90
CA ALA A 413 10.81 1.79 5.80
C ALA A 413 10.49 3.03 4.95
N ARG A 414 9.19 3.34 4.75
CA ARG A 414 8.78 4.58 4.06
C ARG A 414 9.19 5.82 4.85
N VAL A 415 8.92 5.84 6.15
CA VAL A 415 9.33 6.95 7.02
C VAL A 415 10.86 7.08 7.01
N GLY A 416 11.58 5.97 7.17
CA GLY A 416 13.05 5.95 7.12
C GLY A 416 13.61 6.46 5.80
N PHE A 417 12.96 6.14 4.68
CA PHE A 417 13.34 6.64 3.36
C PHE A 417 13.18 8.16 3.25
N PHE A 418 12.02 8.72 3.63
CA PHE A 418 11.79 10.18 3.57
C PHE A 418 12.69 10.96 4.53
N VAL A 419 12.89 10.43 5.74
CA VAL A 419 13.86 11.01 6.69
C VAL A 419 15.27 10.93 6.13
N GLY A 420 15.67 9.80 5.53
CA GLY A 420 16.97 9.63 4.89
C GLY A 420 17.19 10.62 3.75
N LEU A 421 16.20 10.80 2.86
CA LEU A 421 16.21 11.81 1.80
C LEU A 421 16.34 13.23 2.36
N ALA A 422 15.63 13.56 3.45
CA ALA A 422 15.77 14.88 4.09
C ALA A 422 17.16 15.08 4.71
N LEU A 423 17.73 14.01 5.31
CA LEU A 423 19.04 14.04 5.94
C LEU A 423 20.19 14.28 4.95
N THR A 424 20.03 13.88 3.67
CA THR A 424 21.07 14.18 2.66
C THR A 424 21.27 15.68 2.46
N GLY A 425 20.22 16.49 2.63
CA GLY A 425 20.31 17.95 2.56
C GLY A 425 21.20 18.59 3.64
N PHE A 426 21.50 17.86 4.73
CA PHE A 426 22.42 18.30 5.78
C PHE A 426 23.87 17.88 5.52
N MET A 427 24.13 16.94 4.60
CA MET A 427 25.50 16.51 4.29
C MET A 427 26.37 17.63 3.67
N PRO A 428 25.86 18.45 2.71
CA PRO A 428 26.57 19.64 2.21
C PRO A 428 27.05 20.60 3.30
N ILE A 429 26.27 20.77 4.36
CA ILE A 429 26.60 21.68 5.48
C ILE A 429 27.92 21.25 6.12
N LEU A 430 28.11 19.95 6.32
CA LEU A 430 29.33 19.42 6.95
C LEU A 430 30.56 19.69 6.08
N GLN A 431 30.46 19.45 4.76
CA GLN A 431 31.56 19.75 3.84
C GLN A 431 31.87 21.25 3.80
N LEU A 432 30.85 22.10 3.69
CA LEU A 432 31.03 23.56 3.66
C LEU A 432 31.60 24.09 4.97
N TYR A 433 31.23 23.50 6.11
CA TYR A 433 31.82 23.85 7.41
C TYR A 433 33.34 23.65 7.42
N PHE A 434 33.82 22.52 6.88
CA PHE A 434 35.25 22.21 6.85
C PHE A 434 36.03 22.94 5.74
N THR A 435 35.38 23.29 4.63
CA THR A 435 36.05 23.91 3.48
C THR A 435 35.98 25.44 3.48
N HIS A 436 34.86 26.02 3.90
CA HIS A 436 34.58 27.45 3.86
C HIS A 436 34.43 28.09 5.25
N GLY A 437 34.33 27.27 6.30
CA GLY A 437 34.22 27.71 7.69
C GLY A 437 32.78 27.95 8.17
N PRO A 438 32.61 28.15 9.50
CA PRO A 438 31.30 28.26 10.14
C PRO A 438 30.52 29.52 9.75
N GLU A 439 31.21 30.63 9.49
CA GLU A 439 30.58 31.91 9.15
C GLU A 439 29.87 31.84 7.80
N PHE A 440 30.52 31.23 6.81
CA PHE A 440 29.93 30.98 5.50
C PHE A 440 28.64 30.15 5.63
N VAL A 441 28.71 29.03 6.36
CA VAL A 441 27.57 28.14 6.58
C VAL A 441 26.41 28.87 7.25
N TYR A 442 26.67 29.64 8.31
CA TYR A 442 25.63 30.38 9.02
C TYR A 442 24.95 31.40 8.10
N ASN A 443 25.74 32.21 7.38
CA ASN A 443 25.20 33.24 6.50
C ASN A 443 24.42 32.64 5.33
N PHE A 444 24.91 31.53 4.75
CA PHE A 444 24.24 30.86 3.65
C PHE A 444 22.96 30.12 4.09
N TYR A 445 22.95 29.41 5.22
CA TYR A 445 21.81 28.58 5.64
C TYR A 445 20.77 29.31 6.52
N SER A 446 21.10 30.50 7.06
CA SER A 446 20.15 31.31 7.84
C SER A 446 18.81 31.55 7.12
N PRO A 447 18.77 31.92 5.81
CA PRO A 447 17.53 32.19 5.09
C PRO A 447 16.61 30.97 4.97
N ILE A 448 17.18 29.78 4.71
CA ILE A 448 16.40 28.55 4.53
C ILE A 448 15.95 27.93 5.87
N THR A 449 16.53 28.37 7.00
CA THR A 449 16.19 27.86 8.33
C THR A 449 14.69 28.00 8.63
N GLN A 450 14.04 29.09 8.19
CA GLN A 450 12.59 29.26 8.35
C GLN A 450 11.77 28.18 7.63
N SER A 451 12.16 27.83 6.40
CA SER A 451 11.53 26.76 5.63
C SER A 451 11.73 25.40 6.31
N ILE A 452 12.95 25.11 6.77
CA ILE A 452 13.26 23.86 7.48
C ILE A 452 12.43 23.74 8.77
N LEU A 453 12.34 24.81 9.58
CA LEU A 453 11.60 24.79 10.83
C LEU A 453 10.10 24.59 10.64
N VAL A 454 9.50 25.21 9.62
CA VAL A 454 8.06 25.03 9.36
C VAL A 454 7.76 23.62 8.85
N TYR A 455 8.56 23.06 7.95
CA TYR A 455 8.40 21.67 7.50
C TYR A 455 8.58 20.70 8.66
N PHE A 456 9.67 20.84 9.42
CA PHE A 456 9.96 19.94 10.54
C PHE A 456 8.91 20.04 11.64
N GLY A 457 8.51 21.26 12.02
CA GLY A 457 7.44 21.49 12.99
C GLY A 457 6.11 20.91 12.53
N GLY A 458 5.74 21.12 11.26
CA GLY A 458 4.55 20.53 10.66
C GLY A 458 4.57 19.01 10.69
N ALA A 459 5.71 18.39 10.38
CA ALA A 459 5.87 16.93 10.39
C ALA A 459 5.73 16.36 11.81
N ILE A 460 6.25 17.06 12.84
CA ILE A 460 6.06 16.69 14.25
C ILE A 460 4.58 16.77 14.63
N VAL A 461 3.90 17.86 14.25
CA VAL A 461 2.47 18.03 14.51
C VAL A 461 1.66 16.90 13.87
N TYR A 462 1.91 16.60 12.60
CA TYR A 462 1.30 15.48 11.88
C TYR A 462 1.54 14.12 12.58
N ALA A 463 2.80 13.80 12.87
CA ALA A 463 3.17 12.52 13.48
C ALA A 463 2.59 12.36 14.91
N SER A 464 2.46 13.46 15.65
CA SER A 464 1.91 13.45 17.01
C SER A 464 0.37 13.40 17.05
N GLN A 465 -0.30 13.68 15.92
CA GLN A 465 -1.76 13.80 15.78
C GLN A 465 -2.36 14.84 16.73
N VAL A 466 -1.62 15.92 17.01
CA VAL A 466 -2.04 17.02 17.88
C VAL A 466 -2.59 18.16 17.01
N PRO A 467 -3.72 18.81 17.37
CA PRO A 467 -4.40 18.75 18.68
C PRO A 467 -5.55 17.74 18.79
N GLU A 468 -5.95 17.04 17.72
CA GLU A 468 -7.10 16.12 17.74
C GLU A 468 -6.92 14.96 18.73
N ARG A 469 -5.69 14.55 18.99
CA ARG A 469 -5.37 13.56 20.03
C ARG A 469 -5.75 14.03 21.44
N TRP A 470 -5.61 15.33 21.73
CA TRP A 470 -5.96 15.89 23.03
C TRP A 470 -7.47 16.09 23.18
N CYS A 471 -8.13 16.49 22.09
CA CYS A 471 -9.59 16.72 22.06
C CYS A 471 -10.24 16.00 20.86
N PRO A 472 -10.46 14.67 20.94
CA PRO A 472 -11.06 13.91 19.85
C PRO A 472 -12.45 14.44 19.48
N GLY A 473 -12.76 14.53 18.19
CA GLY A 473 -14.05 15.05 17.69
C GLY A 473 -14.15 16.57 17.55
N VAL A 474 -13.25 17.34 18.19
CA VAL A 474 -13.30 18.82 18.16
C VAL A 474 -12.70 19.38 16.87
N PHE A 475 -11.64 18.74 16.37
CA PHE A 475 -10.85 19.18 15.22
C PHE A 475 -11.15 18.37 13.96
N ASP A 476 -12.36 17.85 13.84
CA ASP A 476 -12.74 16.93 12.76
C ASP A 476 -12.77 17.58 11.37
N TYR A 477 -13.06 18.89 11.30
CA TYR A 477 -13.22 19.60 10.03
C TYR A 477 -12.09 20.60 9.74
N ILE A 478 -11.50 21.18 10.78
CA ILE A 478 -10.46 22.20 10.67
C ILE A 478 -9.56 22.21 11.90
N GLY A 479 -8.29 22.54 11.71
CA GLY A 479 -7.30 22.69 12.79
C GLY A 479 -6.73 21.38 13.31
N GLY A 480 -7.07 20.24 12.69
CA GLY A 480 -6.42 18.97 12.97
C GLY A 480 -4.98 18.94 12.48
N SER A 481 -4.18 18.00 12.96
CA SER A 481 -2.75 17.87 12.65
C SER A 481 -2.47 17.80 11.15
N HIS A 482 -3.32 17.10 10.38
CA HIS A 482 -3.19 17.01 8.92
C HIS A 482 -3.46 18.35 8.23
N ASN A 483 -4.41 19.14 8.74
CA ASN A 483 -4.67 20.49 8.24
C ASN A 483 -3.46 21.40 8.50
N LEU A 484 -2.88 21.30 9.69
CA LEU A 484 -1.70 22.06 10.07
C LEU A 484 -0.47 21.63 9.24
N TRP A 485 -0.35 20.35 8.92
CA TRP A 485 0.67 19.83 8.00
C TRP A 485 0.54 20.44 6.61
N HIS A 486 -0.67 20.48 6.04
CA HIS A 486 -0.92 21.13 4.75
C HIS A 486 -0.53 22.62 4.76
N ALA A 487 -0.91 23.33 5.83
CA ALA A 487 -0.51 24.73 6.00
C ALA A 487 1.02 24.88 6.11
N ALA A 488 1.69 23.96 6.82
CA ALA A 488 3.14 23.94 6.95
C ALA A 488 3.86 23.66 5.63
N VAL A 489 3.31 22.79 4.77
CA VAL A 489 3.86 22.54 3.42
C VAL A 489 3.82 23.81 2.58
N LEU A 490 2.70 24.55 2.57
CA LEU A 490 2.60 25.82 1.84
C LEU A 490 3.53 26.89 2.41
N GLY A 491 3.60 27.00 3.74
CA GLY A 491 4.55 27.89 4.41
C GLY A 491 6.00 27.52 4.07
N GLY A 492 6.30 26.22 4.00
CA GLY A 492 7.60 25.69 3.64
C GLY A 492 8.01 26.05 2.22
N ILE A 493 7.10 25.91 1.25
CA ILE A 493 7.30 26.34 -0.15
C ILE A 493 7.53 27.85 -0.21
N PHE A 494 6.71 28.64 0.50
CA PHE A 494 6.84 30.10 0.51
C PHE A 494 8.18 30.55 1.10
N PHE A 495 8.56 30.05 2.28
CA PHE A 495 9.84 30.39 2.89
C PHE A 495 11.02 29.89 2.07
N HIS A 496 10.90 28.72 1.43
CA HIS A 496 11.94 28.23 0.52
C HIS A 496 12.10 29.17 -0.69
N TYR A 497 10.99 29.65 -1.27
CA TYR A 497 11.04 30.68 -2.32
C TYR A 497 11.74 31.96 -1.83
N THR A 498 11.44 32.44 -0.61
CA THR A 498 12.12 33.63 -0.07
C THR A 498 13.62 33.40 0.14
N ALA A 499 14.03 32.20 0.56
CA ALA A 499 15.44 31.82 0.67
C ALA A 499 16.11 31.74 -0.70
N MET A 500 15.43 31.15 -1.70
CA MET A 500 15.90 31.05 -3.08
C MET A 500 16.17 32.42 -3.70
N GLN A 501 15.35 33.44 -3.41
CA GLN A 501 15.63 34.83 -3.81
C GLN A 501 16.99 35.32 -3.31
N GLN A 502 17.33 35.01 -2.06
CA GLN A 502 18.61 35.40 -1.46
C GLN A 502 19.76 34.56 -2.03
N PHE A 503 19.55 33.26 -2.25
CA PHE A 503 20.53 32.38 -2.87
C PHE A 503 20.93 32.85 -4.27
N PHE A 504 19.95 33.25 -5.10
CA PHE A 504 20.25 33.75 -6.44
C PHE A 504 20.88 35.15 -6.46
N SER A 505 20.56 36.00 -5.48
CA SER A 505 21.27 37.27 -5.31
C SER A 505 22.76 37.03 -5.00
N ILE A 506 23.08 36.04 -4.16
CA ILE A 506 24.46 35.67 -3.83
C ILE A 506 25.14 35.00 -5.04
N ALA A 507 24.45 34.09 -5.73
CA ALA A 507 24.96 33.44 -6.93
C ALA A 507 25.30 34.44 -8.05
N PHE A 508 24.49 35.50 -8.19
CA PHE A 508 24.78 36.60 -9.11
C PHE A 508 26.10 37.29 -8.78
N HIS A 509 26.37 37.61 -7.51
CA HIS A 509 27.65 38.18 -7.09
C HIS A 509 28.82 37.27 -7.47
N TYR A 510 28.71 35.95 -7.27
CA TYR A 510 29.75 35.02 -7.70
C TYR A 510 29.90 34.91 -9.22
N ALA A 511 28.80 35.06 -9.97
CA ALA A 511 28.84 35.07 -11.43
C ALA A 511 29.50 36.35 -11.99
N GLN A 512 29.33 37.50 -11.30
CA GLN A 512 29.86 38.79 -11.73
C GLN A 512 31.30 39.02 -11.27
N ASP A 513 31.58 38.80 -9.98
CA ASP A 513 32.86 39.13 -9.34
C ASP A 513 33.84 37.95 -9.35
N GLY A 514 33.37 36.79 -9.83
CA GLY A 514 34.10 35.52 -9.79
C GLY A 514 33.97 34.82 -8.46
N CYS A 515 34.34 33.54 -8.46
CA CYS A 515 34.36 32.76 -7.23
C CYS A 515 35.55 33.18 -6.36
N PRO A 516 35.35 33.42 -5.05
CA PRO A 516 36.46 33.67 -4.15
C PRO A 516 37.47 32.53 -4.18
N ALA A 517 38.75 32.87 -4.20
CA ALA A 517 39.83 31.91 -4.01
C ALA A 517 39.87 31.55 -2.51
N TYR A 518 39.36 30.37 -2.17
CA TYR A 518 39.40 29.84 -0.81
C TYR A 518 40.77 29.22 -0.49
#